data_AF-A0A7X4FT32-F1
#
_entry.id   AF-A0A7X4FT32-F1
#
_cell.length_a   1.000
_cell.length_b   1.000
_cell.length_c   1.000
_cell.angle_alpha   90.00
_cell.angle_beta   90.00
_cell.angle_gamma   90.00
#
_symmetry.space_group_name_H-M   'P 1'
#
loop_
_entity.id
_entity.type
_entity.pdbx_description
1 polymer ?
#
loop_
_entity_poly.entity_id
_entity_poly.type
_entity_poly.pdbx_seq_one_letter_code
_entity_poly.pdbx_strand_id
1 'polypeptide(L)'
;MRDTMEGDASLLDKTAIIWGSPMADANIHNHRRCPLVLLGGANGHLTGNLHLKAADGTPMANAMLTLMQSLGLEMDQFGDSNGTFALNAPVAADAI
;
A
#
# COMPACT_ATOMS: atom_id res chain seq x y z
N MET A 1 6.06 16.47 -10.23
CA MET A 1 6.69 15.18 -9.84
C MET A 1 7.09 14.37 -11.05
N ARG A 2 6.19 14.03 -11.99
CA ARG A 2 6.57 13.30 -13.21
C ARG A 2 7.64 14.02 -14.05
N ASP A 3 7.53 15.33 -14.20
CA ASP A 3 8.47 16.11 -15.03
C ASP A 3 9.71 16.60 -14.24
N THR A 4 9.88 16.12 -13.00
CA THR A 4 11.05 16.41 -12.14
C THR A 4 11.88 15.14 -12.05
N MET A 5 13.18 15.21 -12.38
CA MET A 5 14.07 14.05 -12.34
C MET A 5 14.71 13.87 -10.97
N GLU A 6 14.83 12.62 -10.52
CA GLU A 6 15.61 12.18 -9.36
C GLU A 6 16.56 11.06 -9.82
N GLY A 7 17.80 11.43 -10.11
CA GLY A 7 18.79 10.55 -10.73
C GLY A 7 18.36 10.09 -12.12
N ASP A 8 18.08 8.79 -12.25
CA ASP A 8 17.79 8.10 -13.50
C ASP A 8 16.29 7.95 -13.83
N ALA A 9 15.40 8.33 -12.91
CA ALA A 9 13.95 8.23 -13.08
C ALA A 9 13.23 9.51 -12.64
N SER A 10 11.92 9.60 -12.89
CA SER A 10 11.15 10.73 -12.39
C SER A 10 11.02 10.65 -10.87
N LEU A 11 10.84 11.81 -10.21
CA LEU A 11 10.56 11.88 -8.78
C LEU A 11 9.30 11.07 -8.42
N LEU A 12 8.31 11.00 -9.33
CA LEU A 12 7.12 10.18 -9.13
C LEU A 12 7.45 8.67 -9.10
N ASP A 13 8.38 8.21 -9.93
CA ASP A 13 8.81 6.80 -9.95
C ASP A 13 9.56 6.43 -8.66
N LYS A 14 10.30 7.37 -8.07
CA LYS A 14 11.04 7.18 -6.81
C LYS A 14 10.17 7.35 -5.55
N THR A 15 8.96 7.88 -5.67
CA THR A 15 8.11 8.23 -4.51
C THR A 15 7.02 7.18 -4.28
N ALA A 16 6.76 6.84 -3.01
CA ALA A 16 5.53 6.20 -2.59
C ALA A 16 4.55 7.26 -2.05
N ILE A 17 3.34 7.30 -2.58
CA ILE A 17 2.27 8.21 -2.12
C ILE A 17 1.15 7.37 -1.54
N ILE A 18 0.79 7.65 -0.28
CA ILE A 18 -0.39 7.09 0.36
C ILE A 18 -1.49 8.15 0.33
N TRP A 19 -2.63 7.82 -0.25
CA TRP A 19 -3.82 8.67 -0.21
C TRP A 19 -5.00 7.87 0.34
N GLY A 20 -5.76 8.45 1.24
CA GLY A 20 -6.90 7.78 1.84
C GLY A 20 -7.56 8.59 2.94
N SER A 21 -8.47 7.94 3.64
CA SER A 21 -9.14 8.50 4.82
C SER A 21 -8.97 7.56 6.00
N PRO A 22 -8.77 8.07 7.23
CA PRO A 22 -8.82 7.24 8.44
C PRO A 22 -10.25 6.75 8.74
N MET A 23 -11.28 7.31 8.10
CA MET A 23 -12.69 7.04 8.39
C MET A 23 -13.52 6.87 7.10
N ALA A 24 -14.37 5.84 7.08
CA ALA A 24 -15.31 5.59 5.97
C ALA A 24 -16.65 6.31 6.21
N ASP A 25 -17.11 6.34 7.46
CA ASP A 25 -18.26 7.12 7.90
C ASP A 25 -17.90 7.89 9.17
N ALA A 26 -17.87 9.21 9.05
CA ALA A 26 -17.50 10.11 10.13
C ALA A 26 -18.57 10.21 11.22
N ASN A 27 -19.85 10.02 10.90
CA ASN A 27 -20.95 10.19 11.87
C ASN A 27 -20.87 9.17 13.00
N ILE A 28 -20.47 7.94 12.67
CA ILE A 28 -20.37 6.82 13.63
C ILE A 28 -18.93 6.46 13.96
N HIS A 29 -17.96 7.29 13.54
CA HIS A 29 -16.53 7.03 13.72
C HIS A 29 -16.07 5.66 13.21
N ASN A 30 -16.59 5.23 12.06
CA ASN A 30 -16.27 3.93 11.47
C ASN A 30 -14.94 3.97 10.71
N HIS A 31 -14.01 3.11 11.10
CA HIS A 31 -12.69 2.92 10.49
C HIS A 31 -12.60 1.65 9.62
N ARG A 32 -13.74 1.04 9.25
CA ARG A 32 -13.80 -0.14 8.38
C ARG A 32 -14.03 0.24 6.94
N ARG A 33 -13.36 -0.47 6.02
CA ARG A 33 -13.45 -0.27 4.55
C ARG A 33 -13.17 1.19 4.15
N CYS A 34 -12.26 1.86 4.84
CA CYS A 34 -11.86 3.21 4.48
C CYS A 34 -11.13 3.20 3.12
N PRO A 35 -11.26 4.28 2.33
CA PRO A 35 -10.54 4.39 1.07
C PRO A 35 -9.03 4.43 1.35
N LEU A 36 -8.29 3.61 0.60
CA LEU A 36 -6.83 3.57 0.60
C LEU A 36 -6.35 3.37 -0.83
N VAL A 37 -5.46 4.25 -1.29
CA VAL A 37 -4.85 4.22 -2.61
C VAL A 37 -3.36 4.45 -2.45
N LEU A 38 -2.56 3.61 -3.12
CA LEU A 38 -1.13 3.79 -3.25
C LEU A 38 -0.81 4.26 -4.67
N LEU A 39 0.01 5.30 -4.78
CA LEU A 39 0.40 5.93 -6.04
C LEU A 39 1.93 6.11 -6.09
N GLY A 40 2.44 6.37 -7.29
CA GLY A 40 3.89 6.47 -7.55
C GLY A 40 4.53 5.10 -7.77
N GLY A 41 5.83 5.12 -8.06
CA GLY A 41 6.58 3.88 -8.34
C GLY A 41 7.22 3.26 -7.10
N ALA A 42 7.37 4.02 -6.01
CA ALA A 42 8.09 3.61 -4.82
C ALA A 42 9.46 2.97 -5.17
N ASN A 43 10.20 3.54 -6.12
CA ASN A 43 11.45 3.01 -6.66
C ASN A 43 11.35 1.54 -7.16
N GLY A 44 10.21 1.16 -7.74
CA GLY A 44 9.94 -0.18 -8.26
C GLY A 44 9.21 -1.11 -7.30
N HIS A 45 8.93 -0.69 -6.06
CA HIS A 45 8.21 -1.50 -5.07
C HIS A 45 6.68 -1.51 -5.28
N LEU A 46 6.12 -0.60 -6.07
CA LEU A 46 4.71 -0.59 -6.44
C LEU A 46 4.54 -0.89 -7.93
N THR A 47 3.86 -2.01 -8.25
CA THR A 47 3.55 -2.39 -9.64
C THR A 47 2.58 -1.43 -10.32
N GLY A 48 1.66 -0.83 -9.55
CA GLY A 48 0.59 0.02 -10.06
C GLY A 48 -0.48 -0.74 -10.86
N ASN A 49 -1.55 -0.04 -11.25
CA ASN A 49 -2.66 -0.60 -12.02
C ASN A 49 -3.29 -1.89 -11.42
N LEU A 50 -3.42 -1.92 -10.09
CA LEU A 50 -4.00 -3.04 -9.35
C LEU A 50 -5.23 -2.57 -8.55
N HIS A 51 -6.21 -3.47 -8.42
CA HIS A 51 -7.27 -3.37 -7.42
C HIS A 51 -7.24 -4.63 -6.55
N LEU A 52 -6.74 -4.48 -5.33
CA LEU A 52 -6.53 -5.58 -4.40
C LEU A 52 -7.65 -5.59 -3.36
N LYS A 53 -8.32 -6.73 -3.21
CA LYS A 53 -9.36 -6.93 -2.20
C LYS A 53 -8.81 -7.78 -1.06
N ALA A 54 -8.73 -7.19 0.13
CA ALA A 54 -8.41 -7.93 1.34
C ALA A 54 -9.60 -8.75 1.85
N ALA A 55 -9.32 -9.76 2.66
CA ALA A 55 -10.37 -10.45 3.41
C ALA A 55 -11.06 -9.47 4.38
N ASP A 56 -12.32 -9.76 4.72
CA ASP A 56 -13.03 -8.94 5.70
C ASP A 56 -12.33 -9.04 7.07
N GLY A 57 -12.11 -7.88 7.69
CA GLY A 57 -11.41 -7.78 8.98
C GLY A 57 -9.88 -7.68 8.89
N THR A 58 -9.28 -7.72 7.69
CA THR A 58 -7.86 -7.39 7.53
C THR A 58 -7.60 -5.94 7.97
N PRO A 59 -6.70 -5.68 8.93
CA PRO A 59 -6.33 -4.32 9.33
C PRO A 59 -5.72 -3.55 8.16
N MET A 60 -6.11 -2.28 7.99
CA MET A 60 -5.51 -1.39 6.99
C MET A 60 -3.99 -1.25 7.21
N ALA A 61 -3.55 -1.32 8.47
CA ALA A 61 -2.16 -1.26 8.85
C ALA A 61 -1.29 -2.36 8.21
N ASN A 62 -1.86 -3.51 7.82
CA ASN A 62 -1.11 -4.57 7.13
C ASN A 62 -0.57 -4.10 5.77
N ALA A 63 -1.31 -3.27 5.04
CA ALA A 63 -0.85 -2.67 3.79
C ALA A 63 0.28 -1.65 4.03
N MET A 64 0.17 -0.87 5.10
CA MET A 64 1.20 0.11 5.49
C MET A 64 2.50 -0.57 5.95
N LEU A 65 2.39 -1.65 6.75
CA LEU A 65 3.52 -2.48 7.16
C LEU A 65 4.26 -3.03 5.93
N THR A 66 3.51 -3.59 4.98
CA THR A 66 4.09 -4.14 3.74
C THR A 66 4.82 -3.08 2.94
N LEU A 67 4.25 -1.87 2.81
CA LEU A 67 4.90 -0.76 2.12
C LEU A 67 6.21 -0.36 2.83
N MET A 68 6.22 -0.18 4.14
CA MET A 68 7.42 0.21 4.87
C MET A 68 8.52 -0.84 4.80
N GLN A 69 8.18 -2.12 4.96
CA GLN A 69 9.13 -3.22 4.79
C GLN A 69 9.69 -3.26 3.36
N SER A 70 8.86 -3.01 2.34
CA SER A 70 9.32 -2.95 0.95
C SER A 70 10.31 -1.81 0.71
N LEU A 71 10.19 -0.71 1.46
CA LEU A 71 11.12 0.43 1.43
C LEU A 71 12.38 0.21 2.28
N GLY A 72 12.57 -1.00 2.84
CA GLY A 72 13.76 -1.37 3.59
C GLY A 72 13.72 -1.05 5.08
N LEU A 73 12.56 -0.71 5.65
CA LEU A 73 12.43 -0.53 7.10
C LEU A 73 12.34 -1.89 7.79
N GLU A 74 13.24 -2.15 8.73
CA GLU A 74 13.23 -3.33 9.58
C GLU A 74 12.24 -3.14 10.74
N MET A 75 10.99 -3.56 10.55
CA MET A 75 9.96 -3.51 11.57
C MET A 75 8.94 -4.66 11.43
N ASP A 76 8.51 -5.21 12.56
CA ASP A 76 7.60 -6.36 12.58
C ASP A 76 6.12 -5.97 12.71
N GLN A 77 5.83 -4.74 13.13
CA GLN A 77 4.47 -4.26 13.39
C GLN A 77 4.34 -2.75 13.15
N PHE A 78 3.19 -2.34 12.64
CA PHE A 78 2.77 -0.94 12.53
C PHE A 78 1.33 -0.78 12.98
N GLY A 79 1.05 0.12 13.92
CA GLY A 79 -0.31 0.32 14.44
C GLY A 79 -0.91 -0.99 14.96
N ASP A 80 -2.10 -1.34 14.47
CA ASP A 80 -2.82 -2.58 14.79
C ASP A 80 -2.58 -3.71 13.77
N SER A 81 -1.51 -3.63 12.97
CA SER A 81 -1.19 -4.68 12.01
C SER A 81 -0.98 -6.02 12.71
N ASN A 82 -1.57 -7.07 12.16
CA ASN A 82 -1.44 -8.45 12.62
C ASN A 82 -0.77 -9.36 11.57
N GLY A 83 -0.19 -8.76 10.53
CA GLY A 83 0.50 -9.41 9.44
C GLY A 83 0.76 -8.43 8.30
N THR A 84 1.17 -8.96 7.15
CA THR A 84 1.34 -8.19 5.92
C THR A 84 0.15 -8.37 4.98
N PHE A 85 -0.01 -7.44 4.04
CA PHE A 85 -0.96 -7.53 2.94
C PHE A 85 -0.23 -7.22 1.65
N ALA A 86 -0.04 -8.24 0.82
CA ALA A 86 0.76 -8.14 -0.39
C ALA A 86 0.22 -7.04 -1.32
N LEU A 87 1.11 -6.17 -1.80
CA LEU A 87 0.80 -5.02 -2.66
C LEU A 87 1.08 -5.27 -4.14
N ASN A 88 1.27 -6.54 -4.50
CA ASN A 88 1.52 -7.01 -5.85
C ASN A 88 0.33 -7.82 -6.38
N ALA A 89 0.34 -8.11 -7.68
CA ALA A 89 -0.65 -9.01 -8.24
C ALA A 89 -0.54 -10.38 -7.55
N PRO A 90 -1.66 -11.04 -7.22
CA PRO A 90 -1.61 -12.41 -6.72
C PRO A 90 -0.89 -13.27 -7.76
N VAL A 91 0.12 -14.00 -7.33
CA VAL A 91 0.74 -15.04 -8.16
C VAL A 91 -0.37 -16.03 -8.48
N ALA A 92 -0.68 -16.23 -9.76
CA ALA A 92 -1.62 -17.27 -10.16
C ALA A 92 -1.14 -18.57 -9.52
N ALA A 93 -1.96 -19.17 -8.66
CA ALA A 93 -1.64 -20.48 -8.14
C ALA A 93 -1.46 -21.39 -9.34
N ASP A 94 -0.27 -21.99 -9.48
CA ASP A 94 0.04 -22.91 -10.56
C ASP A 94 -1.12 -23.90 -10.71
N ALA A 95 -1.68 -23.92 -11.92
CA ALA A 95 -2.63 -24.95 -12.32
C ALA A 95 -1.85 -26.29 -12.29
N ILE A 96 -2.03 -27.04 -11.21
CA ILE A 96 -1.78 -28.48 -11.15
C ILE A 96 -3.13 -29.17 -11.38
#